data_AF-D3VLI3-F1
#
_entry.id   AF-D3VLI3-F1
#
_cell.length_a   1.000
_cell.length_b   1.000
_cell.length_c   1.000
_cell.angle_alpha   90.00
_cell.angle_beta   90.00
_cell.angle_gamma   90.00
#
_symmetry.space_group_name_H-M   'P 1'
#
loop_
_entity.id
_entity.type
_entity.pdbx_description
1 polymer ?
#
loop_
_entity_poly.entity_id
_entity_poly.type
_entity_poly.pdbx_seq_one_letter_code
_entity_poly.pdbx_strand_id
1 'polypeptide(L)'
;MSTYIRTRHTPLDKFREDIWRAVEKDPTLKQNLKTKANKKAIEKGKAPFVRKKDQVGGRKKLELHHIAAILRHFVTQPTIIFD
;
A
#
# COMPACT_ATOMS: atom_id res chain seq x y z
N MET A 1 -15.73 7.17 6.11
CA MET A 1 -14.31 6.81 5.87
C MET A 1 -13.67 6.46 7.22
N SER A 2 -12.95 5.34 7.29
CA SER A 2 -12.35 4.82 8.54
C SER A 2 -11.29 5.77 9.10
N THR A 3 -11.45 6.19 10.35
CA THR A 3 -10.50 7.04 11.11
C THR A 3 -9.18 6.32 11.42
N TYR A 4 -9.10 5.00 11.21
CA TYR A 4 -8.01 4.13 11.63
C TYR A 4 -6.71 4.24 10.80
N ILE A 5 -6.79 4.72 9.55
CA ILE A 5 -5.60 4.85 8.67
C ILE A 5 -5.00 6.27 8.65
N ARG A 6 -5.62 7.23 9.37
CA ARG A 6 -5.14 8.61 9.47
C ARG A 6 -4.06 8.80 10.55
N THR A 7 -3.83 7.79 11.38
CA THR A 7 -2.86 7.83 12.47
C THR A 7 -1.45 7.49 12.00
N ARG A 8 -0.45 7.71 12.87
CA ARG A 8 0.94 7.32 12.58
C ARG A 8 1.05 5.79 12.50
N HIS A 9 1.68 5.29 11.44
CA HIS A 9 2.04 3.89 11.29
C HIS A 9 3.55 3.76 11.06
N THR A 10 4.21 2.94 11.87
CA THR A 10 5.61 2.57 11.71
C THR A 10 5.73 1.08 11.99
N PRO A 11 6.34 0.26 11.09
CA PRO A 11 6.92 0.57 9.78
C PRO A 11 5.88 0.60 8.62
N LEU A 12 6.33 0.89 7.37
CA LEU A 12 5.50 0.92 6.16
C LEU A 12 4.68 -0.36 5.95
N ASP A 13 5.23 -1.52 6.34
CA ASP A 13 4.51 -2.78 6.26
C ASP A 13 3.25 -2.80 7.14
N LYS A 14 3.31 -2.18 8.32
CA LYS A 14 2.16 -2.08 9.21
C LYS A 14 1.08 -1.19 8.60
N PHE A 15 1.48 -0.07 8.00
CA PHE A 15 0.56 0.80 7.26
C PHE A 15 -0.12 0.04 6.11
N ARG A 16 0.66 -0.72 5.33
CA ARG A 16 0.13 -1.54 4.23
C ARG A 16 -0.87 -2.58 4.72
N GLU A 17 -0.59 -3.25 5.83
CA GLU A 17 -1.55 -4.19 6.44
C GLU A 17 -2.84 -3.51 6.88
N ASP A 18 -2.74 -2.35 7.52
CA ASP A 18 -3.89 -1.61 8.03
C ASP A 18 -4.78 -1.09 6.88
N ILE A 19 -4.19 -0.72 5.74
CA ILE A 19 -4.95 -0.41 4.51
C ILE A 19 -5.79 -1.61 4.07
N TRP A 20 -5.21 -2.81 3.97
CA TRP A 20 -5.97 -3.98 3.51
C TRP A 20 -7.04 -4.41 4.52
N ARG A 21 -6.80 -4.22 5.82
CA ARG A 21 -7.83 -4.41 6.86
C ARG A 21 -8.94 -3.37 6.78
N ALA A 22 -8.64 -2.12 6.41
CA ALA A 22 -9.66 -1.10 6.19
C ALA A 22 -10.56 -1.44 4.98
N VAL A 23 -9.96 -1.94 3.89
CA VAL A 23 -10.70 -2.44 2.71
C VAL A 23 -11.62 -3.60 3.08
N GLU A 24 -11.18 -4.49 3.99
CA GLU A 24 -12.00 -5.61 4.46
C GLU A 24 -13.24 -5.17 5.25
N LYS A 25 -13.11 -4.13 6.05
CA LYS A 25 -14.21 -3.60 6.86
C LYS A 25 -15.23 -2.79 6.06
N ASP A 26 -14.90 -2.36 4.84
CA ASP A 26 -15.79 -1.60 3.97
C ASP A 26 -16.52 -2.53 2.97
N PRO A 27 -17.82 -2.79 3.13
CA PRO A 27 -18.57 -3.67 2.24
C PRO A 27 -18.53 -3.21 0.77
N THR A 28 -18.51 -1.91 0.53
CA THR A 28 -18.53 -1.32 -0.82
C THR A 28 -17.22 -1.57 -1.58
N LEU A 29 -16.12 -1.73 -0.86
CA LEU A 29 -14.81 -2.08 -1.41
C LEU A 29 -14.62 -3.60 -1.44
N LYS A 30 -14.96 -4.29 -0.34
CA LYS A 30 -14.82 -5.76 -0.22
C LYS A 30 -15.62 -6.51 -1.29
N GLN A 31 -16.79 -6.00 -1.70
CA GLN A 31 -17.61 -6.62 -2.76
C GLN A 31 -16.89 -6.71 -4.11
N ASN A 32 -15.95 -5.79 -4.40
CA ASN A 32 -15.21 -5.78 -5.67
C ASN A 32 -14.15 -6.89 -5.77
N LEU A 33 -13.82 -7.55 -4.66
CA LEU A 33 -12.88 -8.67 -4.64
C LEU A 33 -13.57 -9.96 -5.09
N LYS A 34 -13.42 -10.26 -6.39
CA LYS A 34 -14.12 -11.36 -7.06
C LYS A 34 -13.77 -12.76 -6.56
N THR A 35 -12.57 -12.97 -6.01
CA THR A 35 -12.10 -14.31 -5.62
C THR A 35 -12.14 -14.51 -4.11
N LYS A 36 -12.51 -15.73 -3.68
CA LYS A 36 -12.44 -16.15 -2.26
C LYS A 36 -11.01 -16.01 -1.70
N ALA A 37 -10.00 -16.25 -2.53
CA ALA A 37 -8.59 -16.09 -2.15
C ALA A 37 -8.24 -14.63 -1.80
N ASN A 38 -8.75 -13.66 -2.57
CA ASN A 38 -8.51 -12.24 -2.29
C ASN A 38 -9.24 -11.79 -1.03
N LYS A 39 -10.48 -12.24 -0.81
CA LYS A 39 -11.22 -11.98 0.44
C LYS A 39 -10.47 -12.50 1.66
N LYS A 40 -10.01 -13.76 1.63
CA LYS A 40 -9.18 -14.35 2.70
C LYS A 40 -7.82 -13.66 2.88
N ALA A 41 -7.25 -13.08 1.83
CA ALA A 41 -5.99 -12.35 1.93
C ALA A 41 -6.15 -11.06 2.73
N ILE A 42 -7.16 -10.25 2.41
CA ILE A 42 -7.40 -8.97 3.08
C ILE A 42 -7.87 -9.14 4.54
N GLU A 43 -8.58 -10.21 4.87
CA GLU A 43 -8.92 -10.61 6.26
C GLU A 43 -7.65 -10.81 7.12
N LYS A 44 -6.56 -11.26 6.48
CA LYS A 44 -5.24 -11.42 7.10
C LYS A 44 -4.35 -10.17 6.97
N GLY A 45 -4.88 -9.04 6.49
CA GLY A 45 -4.11 -7.82 6.22
C GLY A 45 -3.17 -7.93 5.01
N LYS A 46 -3.31 -8.96 4.17
CA LYS A 46 -2.45 -9.17 3.01
C LYS A 46 -3.05 -8.54 1.76
N ALA A 47 -2.19 -8.00 0.90
CA ALA A 47 -2.59 -7.50 -0.40
C ALA A 47 -3.33 -8.57 -1.23
N PRO A 48 -4.42 -8.20 -1.93
CA PRO A 48 -5.08 -9.09 -2.87
C PRO A 48 -4.21 -9.29 -4.13
N PHE A 49 -4.45 -10.39 -4.83
CA PHE A 49 -3.83 -10.66 -6.12
C PHE A 49 -4.43 -9.80 -7.23
N VAL A 50 -3.58 -9.35 -8.17
CA VAL A 50 -4.01 -8.70 -9.42
C VAL A 50 -4.42 -9.73 -10.47
N ARG A 51 -5.07 -9.27 -11.54
CA ARG A 51 -5.44 -10.16 -12.67
C ARG A 51 -4.17 -10.71 -13.28
N LYS A 52 -4.21 -11.94 -13.83
CA LYS A 52 -3.02 -12.61 -14.38
C LYS A 52 -2.25 -11.74 -15.40
N LYS A 53 -2.98 -10.99 -16.23
CA LYS A 53 -2.41 -10.07 -17.23
C LYS A 53 -1.65 -8.87 -16.64
N ASP A 54 -1.92 -8.51 -15.40
CA ASP A 54 -1.30 -7.38 -14.70
C ASP A 54 -0.14 -7.84 -13.79
N GLN A 55 0.20 -9.14 -13.79
CA GLN A 55 1.29 -9.71 -13.00
C GLN A 55 2.61 -9.60 -13.75
N VAL A 56 3.69 -9.29 -13.03
CA VAL A 56 5.05 -9.21 -13.57
C VAL A 56 5.97 -10.14 -12.79
N GLY A 57 6.26 -11.31 -13.35
CA GLY A 57 7.09 -12.34 -12.71
C GLY A 57 6.55 -12.76 -11.33
N GLY A 58 7.35 -12.59 -10.28
CA GLY A 58 6.97 -12.85 -8.88
C GLY A 58 5.99 -11.82 -8.29
N ARG A 59 5.85 -10.64 -8.91
CA ARG A 59 4.98 -9.55 -8.45
C ARG A 59 3.55 -9.80 -8.89
N LYS A 60 2.76 -10.38 -7.99
CA LYS A 60 1.38 -10.85 -8.25
C LYS A 60 0.32 -10.12 -7.42
N LYS A 61 0.72 -9.18 -6.59
CA LYS A 61 -0.13 -8.49 -5.60
C LYS A 61 -0.33 -7.04 -5.97
N LEU A 62 -1.43 -6.44 -5.49
CA LEU A 62 -1.54 -4.99 -5.50
C LEU A 62 -0.45 -4.39 -4.62
N GLU A 63 0.21 -3.37 -5.15
CA GLU A 63 1.30 -2.66 -4.49
C GLU A 63 0.89 -1.21 -4.24
N LEU A 64 1.39 -0.65 -3.14
CA LEU A 64 1.18 0.75 -2.80
C LEU A 64 2.39 1.52 -3.30
N HIS A 65 2.15 2.51 -4.15
CA HIS A 65 3.17 3.40 -4.68
C HIS A 65 2.98 4.81 -4.10
N HIS A 66 4.07 5.44 -3.68
CA HIS A 66 4.05 6.85 -3.30
C HIS A 66 4.03 7.68 -4.58
N ILE A 67 3.11 8.64 -4.70
CA ILE A 67 3.01 9.52 -5.87
C ILE A 67 4.29 10.36 -6.00
N ALA A 68 4.73 10.98 -4.91
CA ALA A 68 6.04 11.59 -4.82
C ALA A 68 7.08 10.53 -4.45
N ALA A 69 8.19 10.49 -5.18
CA ALA A 69 9.28 9.59 -4.88
C ALA A 69 9.79 9.84 -3.44
N ILE A 70 9.91 8.77 -2.66
CA ILE A 70 10.66 8.84 -1.40
C ILE A 70 12.13 8.79 -1.78
N LEU A 71 12.72 9.97 -1.97
CA LEU A 71 14.15 10.10 -2.01
C LEU A 71 14.66 9.87 -0.58
N ARG A 72 15.54 8.88 -0.42
CA ARG A 72 16.36 8.78 0.79
C ARG A 72 17.08 10.12 0.93
N HIS A 73 17.07 10.72 2.13
CA HIS A 73 17.77 11.98 2.40
C HIS A 73 19.18 11.92 1.80
N PHE A 74 19.38 12.60 0.68
CA PHE A 74 20.70 13.06 0.30
C PHE A 74 20.94 14.28 1.16
N VAL A 75 21.99 14.23 1.97
CA VAL A 75 22.60 15.43 2.54
C VAL A 75 23.12 16.23 1.36
N THR A 76 22.28 17.06 0.74
CA THR A 76 22.80 18.19 -0.02
C THR A 76 23.09 19.25 1.02
N GLN A 77 24.36 19.31 1.46
CA GLN A 77 24.84 20.55 2.02
C GLN A 77 24.46 21.68 1.05
N PRO A 78 24.01 22.85 1.52
CA PRO A 78 23.84 23.99 0.64
C PRO A 78 25.25 24.33 0.12
N THR A 79 25.55 24.00 -1.13
CA THR A 79 26.63 24.67 -1.83
C THR A 79 26.16 26.11 -2.00
N ILE A 80 26.51 26.95 -1.03
CA ILE A 80 26.53 28.39 -1.22
C ILE A 80 27.56 28.62 -2.32
N ILE A 81 27.08 28.90 -3.52
CA ILE A 81 27.90 29.57 -4.53
C ILE A 81 27.70 31.06 -4.26
N PHE A 82 28.65 31.64 -3.54
CA PHE A 82 29.01 33.02 -3.84
C PHE A 82 29.87 33.00 -5.11
N ASP A 83 29.70 34.06 -5.90
CA ASP A 83 30.40 34.44 -7.13
C ASP A 83 29.58 34.21 -8.41
#